data_AF-A0AAU7S7H0-F1
#
_entry.id   AF-A0AAU7S7H0-F1
#
_cell.length_a   1.000
_cell.length_b   1.000
_cell.length_c   1.000
_cell.angle_alpha   90.00
_cell.angle_beta   90.00
_cell.angle_gamma   90.00
#
_symmetry.space_group_name_H-M   'P 1'
#
loop_
_entity.id
_entity.type
_entity.pdbx_description
1 polymer ?
#
loop_
_entity_poly.entity_id
_entity_poly.type
_entity_poly.pdbx_seq_one_letter_code
_entity_poly.pdbx_strand_id
1 'polypeptide(L)'
;MPNAPVDTAADIVIRPVASADLPTLLALYQHLNAEDPMLELQLAEHRFADILAHPGMTIFAAFDGEKAVSSVTLIVIPNLTRGGMPYALIENVVTRADYRQRGLAGKVIRTAVASAWEKNCYKAMLLTGSKDPATLRFYANCGFTQDKTGFQIRRHA
;
A
#
# COMPACT_ATOMS: atom_id res chain seq x y z
N MET A 1 32.72 23.94 22.17
CA MET A 1 31.40 23.93 21.51
C MET A 1 31.06 22.47 21.22
N PRO A 2 30.10 21.84 21.90
CA PRO A 2 29.69 20.50 21.55
C PRO A 2 28.80 20.57 20.29
N ASN A 3 29.12 19.73 19.31
CA ASN A 3 28.31 19.52 18.10
C ASN A 3 26.89 19.14 18.51
N ALA A 4 25.91 19.92 18.07
CA ALA A 4 24.52 19.51 18.10
C ALA A 4 24.36 18.27 17.18
N PRO A 5 23.57 17.26 17.58
CA PRO A 5 23.21 16.20 16.66
C PRO A 5 22.42 16.83 15.51
N VAL A 6 22.95 16.73 14.29
CA VAL A 6 22.15 16.98 13.09
C VAL A 6 21.13 15.86 13.05
N ASP A 7 19.92 16.16 13.45
CA ASP A 7 18.76 15.30 13.23
C ASP A 7 18.49 15.28 11.72
N THR A 8 19.22 14.43 11.00
CA THR A 8 18.89 14.10 9.61
C THR A 8 17.65 13.21 9.65
N ALA A 9 16.50 13.81 9.94
CA ALA A 9 15.23 13.22 9.58
C ALA A 9 15.24 13.11 8.06
N ALA A 10 15.58 11.93 7.54
CA ALA A 10 15.58 11.67 6.12
C ALA A 10 14.22 12.05 5.54
N ASP A 11 14.21 12.88 4.50
CA ASP A 11 12.99 13.36 3.87
C ASP A 11 12.25 12.18 3.23
N ILE A 12 11.22 11.71 3.93
CA ILE A 12 10.38 10.64 3.41
C ILE A 12 9.51 11.20 2.28
N VAL A 13 9.76 10.73 1.06
CA VAL A 13 8.97 11.12 -0.13
C VAL A 13 7.91 10.06 -0.41
N ILE A 14 6.66 10.48 -0.60
CA ILE A 14 5.57 9.57 -1.00
C ILE A 14 5.21 9.84 -2.45
N ARG A 15 5.31 8.81 -3.29
CA ARG A 15 5.02 8.90 -4.73
C ARG A 15 4.52 7.57 -5.29
N PRO A 16 3.92 7.58 -6.49
CA PRO A 16 3.77 6.36 -7.27
C PRO A 16 5.11 5.67 -7.49
N VAL A 17 5.06 4.35 -7.44
CA VAL A 17 6.15 3.46 -7.79
C VAL A 17 6.35 3.45 -9.32
N ALA A 18 7.60 3.45 -9.75
CA ALA A 18 8.04 3.34 -11.14
C ALA A 18 8.73 2.00 -11.41
N SER A 19 8.98 1.69 -12.69
CA SER A 19 9.63 0.44 -13.11
C SER A 19 10.97 0.17 -12.42
N ALA A 20 11.77 1.22 -12.20
CA ALA A 20 13.07 1.14 -11.55
C ALA A 20 12.99 0.76 -10.05
N ASP A 21 11.84 0.93 -9.39
CA ASP A 21 11.70 0.65 -7.96
C ASP A 21 11.43 -0.83 -7.65
N LEU A 22 11.33 -1.70 -8.67
CA LEU A 22 11.02 -3.12 -8.48
C LEU A 22 11.90 -3.80 -7.41
N PRO A 23 13.24 -3.64 -7.41
CA PRO A 23 14.09 -4.32 -6.44
C PRO A 23 13.76 -3.91 -5.00
N THR A 24 13.55 -2.62 -4.74
CA THR A 24 13.22 -2.17 -3.38
C THR A 24 11.79 -2.53 -2.98
N LEU A 25 10.86 -2.63 -3.93
CA LEU A 25 9.49 -3.03 -3.66
C LEU A 25 9.42 -4.53 -3.30
N LEU A 26 10.15 -5.39 -4.01
CA LEU A 26 10.24 -6.81 -3.69
C LEU A 26 10.85 -7.04 -2.29
N ALA A 27 11.92 -6.31 -1.96
CA ALA A 27 12.51 -6.35 -0.63
C ALA A 27 11.52 -5.90 0.47
N LEU A 28 10.68 -4.89 0.18
CA LEU A 28 9.63 -4.46 1.10
C LEU A 28 8.54 -5.53 1.28
N TYR A 29 8.13 -6.23 0.22
CA TYR A 29 7.09 -7.25 0.30
C TYR A 29 7.47 -8.49 1.12
N GLN A 30 8.77 -8.77 1.32
CA GLN A 30 9.21 -9.77 2.30
C GLN A 30 8.78 -9.45 3.74
N HIS A 31 8.50 -8.18 4.05
CA HIS A 31 7.93 -7.77 5.34
C HIS A 31 6.40 -7.88 5.42
N LEU A 32 5.73 -8.13 4.29
CA LEU A 32 4.28 -8.34 4.23
C LEU A 32 3.95 -9.79 4.57
N ASN A 33 4.57 -10.74 3.87
CA ASN A 33 4.47 -12.18 4.12
C ASN A 33 5.87 -12.80 4.08
N ALA A 34 6.42 -13.15 5.24
CA ALA A 34 7.78 -13.69 5.33
C ALA A 34 7.93 -15.09 4.70
N GLU A 35 6.83 -15.83 4.57
CA GLU A 35 6.78 -17.20 4.05
C GLU A 35 6.57 -17.26 2.53
N ASP A 36 6.35 -16.12 1.86
CA ASP A 36 6.15 -16.11 0.41
C ASP A 36 7.47 -16.51 -0.30
N PRO A 37 7.40 -17.37 -1.34
CA PRO A 37 8.59 -17.76 -2.07
C PRO A 37 9.18 -16.55 -2.80
N MET A 38 10.51 -16.52 -2.92
CA MET A 38 11.16 -15.52 -3.75
C MET A 38 10.69 -15.68 -5.20
N LEU A 39 10.19 -14.59 -5.77
CA LEU A 39 9.87 -14.53 -7.19
C LEU A 39 11.15 -14.58 -8.00
N GLU A 40 11.14 -15.41 -9.05
CA GLU A 40 12.15 -15.36 -10.09
C GLU A 40 12.11 -13.97 -10.77
N LEU A 41 13.29 -13.39 -11.06
CA LEU A 41 13.40 -11.98 -11.38
C LEU A 41 12.65 -11.62 -12.67
N GLN A 42 12.77 -12.44 -13.71
CA GLN A 42 12.12 -12.22 -15.00
C GLN A 42 10.60 -12.32 -14.87
N LEU A 43 10.10 -13.26 -14.05
CA LEU A 43 8.68 -13.32 -13.71
C LEU A 43 8.23 -12.06 -12.94
N ALA A 44 9.03 -11.59 -11.99
CA ALA A 44 8.72 -10.38 -11.22
C ALA A 44 8.66 -9.13 -12.12
N GLU A 45 9.64 -8.96 -13.01
CA GLU A 45 9.69 -7.86 -13.98
C GLU A 45 8.46 -7.85 -14.88
N HIS A 46 8.09 -9.03 -15.42
CA HIS A 46 6.93 -9.14 -16.30
C HIS A 46 5.62 -8.84 -15.55
N ARG A 47 5.42 -9.40 -14.35
CA ARG A 47 4.21 -9.13 -13.53
C ARG A 47 4.14 -7.68 -13.08
N PHE A 48 5.28 -7.07 -12.80
CA PHE A 48 5.32 -5.67 -12.41
C PHE A 48 5.01 -4.74 -13.58
N ALA A 49 5.47 -5.05 -14.79
CA ALA A 49 5.05 -4.35 -15.99
C ALA A 49 3.53 -4.44 -16.20
N ASP A 50 2.93 -5.62 -16.00
CA ASP A 50 1.47 -5.80 -16.06
C ASP A 50 0.76 -4.90 -15.03
N ILE A 51 1.27 -4.84 -13.79
CA ILE A 51 0.74 -4.00 -12.71
C ILE A 51 0.81 -2.51 -13.08
N LEU A 52 1.95 -2.04 -13.57
CA LEU A 52 2.15 -0.64 -13.95
C LEU A 52 1.28 -0.23 -15.14
N ALA A 53 0.97 -1.17 -16.03
CA ALA A 53 0.09 -0.95 -17.17
C ALA A 53 -1.40 -1.12 -16.85
N HIS A 54 -1.76 -1.69 -15.69
CA HIS A 54 -3.15 -2.02 -15.37
C HIS A 54 -3.99 -0.75 -15.12
N PRO A 55 -5.03 -0.49 -15.93
CA PRO A 55 -5.89 0.68 -15.75
C PRO A 55 -6.50 0.71 -14.34
N GLY A 56 -6.36 1.85 -13.64
CA GLY A 56 -6.88 2.03 -12.30
C GLY A 56 -6.03 1.45 -11.17
N MET A 57 -4.94 0.74 -11.47
CA MET A 57 -4.01 0.27 -10.43
C MET A 57 -2.87 1.28 -10.22
N THR A 58 -2.50 1.52 -8.97
CA THR A 58 -1.32 2.34 -8.64
C THR A 58 -0.74 1.87 -7.32
N ILE A 59 0.56 1.59 -7.30
CA ILE A 59 1.28 1.33 -6.05
C ILE A 59 1.89 2.65 -5.60
N PHE A 60 1.51 3.11 -4.41
CA PHE A 60 2.16 4.24 -3.75
C PHE A 60 3.15 3.71 -2.73
N ALA A 61 4.32 4.34 -2.64
CA ALA A 61 5.30 4.02 -1.62
C ALA A 61 5.90 5.27 -0.98
N ALA A 62 6.23 5.14 0.30
CA ALA A 62 7.08 6.04 1.05
C ALA A 62 8.54 5.61 0.86
N PHE A 63 9.38 6.54 0.44
CA PHE A 63 10.79 6.33 0.14
C PHE A 63 11.67 7.08 1.13
N ASP A 64 12.66 6.38 1.68
CA ASP A 64 13.81 6.96 2.38
C ASP A 64 15.01 6.84 1.42
N GLY A 65 15.31 7.92 0.71
CA GLY A 65 16.19 7.89 -0.47
C GLY A 65 15.61 6.99 -1.57
N GLU A 66 16.36 5.98 -2.01
CA GLU A 66 15.90 4.99 -3.00
C GLU A 66 15.13 3.81 -2.36
N LYS A 67 15.08 3.74 -1.04
CA LYS A 67 14.52 2.60 -0.32
C LYS A 67 13.02 2.80 -0.08
N ALA A 68 12.19 1.92 -0.64
CA ALA A 68 10.78 1.81 -0.28
C ALA A 68 10.65 1.25 1.16
N VAL A 69 10.03 2.02 2.05
CA VAL A 69 9.91 1.68 3.48
C VAL A 69 8.46 1.44 3.92
N SER A 70 7.49 1.88 3.12
CA SER A 70 6.08 1.54 3.28
C SER A 70 5.39 1.62 1.92
N SER A 71 4.41 0.78 1.66
CA SER A 71 3.63 0.83 0.42
C SER A 71 2.16 0.49 0.64
N VAL A 72 1.36 0.84 -0.37
CA VAL A 72 -0.04 0.45 -0.52
C VAL A 72 -0.37 0.33 -2.01
N THR A 73 -1.16 -0.67 -2.38
CA THR A 73 -1.75 -0.79 -3.72
C THR A 73 -3.15 -0.20 -3.71
N LEU A 74 -3.40 0.78 -4.56
CA LEU A 74 -4.72 1.29 -4.90
C LEU A 74 -5.23 0.59 -6.16
N ILE A 75 -6.49 0.14 -6.15
CA ILE A 75 -7.16 -0.41 -7.34
C ILE A 75 -8.51 0.28 -7.51
N VAL A 76 -8.66 1.07 -8.56
CA VAL A 76 -9.89 1.77 -8.92
C VAL A 76 -10.66 0.95 -9.94
N ILE A 77 -11.91 0.65 -9.61
CA ILE A 77 -12.75 -0.28 -10.36
C ILE A 77 -13.97 0.48 -10.92
N PRO A 78 -14.17 0.47 -12.25
CA PRO A 78 -15.37 0.99 -12.88
C PRO A 78 -16.64 0.29 -12.36
N ASN A 79 -17.76 0.99 -12.36
CA ASN A 79 -18.98 0.51 -11.73
C ASN A 79 -20.21 1.14 -12.40
N LEU A 80 -21.33 0.40 -12.43
CA LEU A 80 -22.62 0.90 -12.94
C LEU A 80 -23.58 1.32 -11.81
N THR A 81 -23.34 0.84 -10.59
CA THR A 81 -24.17 1.22 -9.43
C THR A 81 -23.83 2.63 -8.95
N ARG A 82 -24.63 3.19 -8.04
CA ARG A 82 -24.36 4.51 -7.44
C ARG A 82 -24.12 5.61 -8.49
N GLY A 83 -24.92 5.61 -9.56
CA GLY A 83 -24.83 6.60 -10.63
C GLY A 83 -23.58 6.47 -11.50
N GLY A 84 -22.97 5.28 -11.59
CA GLY A 84 -21.78 5.06 -12.42
C GLY A 84 -20.46 5.45 -11.74
N MET A 85 -20.49 5.89 -10.48
CA MET A 85 -19.27 6.25 -9.75
C MET A 85 -18.41 5.00 -9.48
N PRO A 86 -17.09 5.02 -9.76
CA PRO A 86 -16.19 3.93 -9.45
C PRO A 86 -16.05 3.71 -7.94
N TYR A 87 -15.39 2.62 -7.56
CA TYR A 87 -14.96 2.39 -6.17
C TYR A 87 -13.53 1.89 -6.14
N ALA A 88 -12.88 2.02 -4.99
CA ALA A 88 -11.49 1.62 -4.81
C ALA A 88 -11.34 0.44 -3.85
N LEU A 89 -10.30 -0.37 -4.08
CA LEU A 89 -9.72 -1.30 -3.13
C LEU A 89 -8.34 -0.82 -2.69
N ILE A 90 -8.02 -1.09 -1.44
CA ILE A 90 -6.72 -0.87 -0.81
C ILE A 90 -6.15 -2.25 -0.46
N GLU A 91 -5.01 -2.59 -1.05
CA GLU A 91 -4.37 -3.90 -0.95
C GLU A 91 -2.88 -3.78 -0.58
N ASN A 92 -2.31 -4.89 -0.10
CA ASN A 92 -0.87 -5.06 0.13
C ASN A 92 -0.21 -3.92 0.94
N VAL A 93 -0.90 -3.45 1.98
CA VAL A 93 -0.34 -2.43 2.89
C VAL A 93 0.79 -3.05 3.71
N VAL A 94 1.99 -2.51 3.58
CA VAL A 94 3.16 -2.96 4.34
C VAL A 94 4.01 -1.79 4.78
N THR A 95 4.64 -1.93 5.95
CA THR A 95 5.72 -1.07 6.43
C THR A 95 6.85 -1.94 6.93
N ARG A 96 8.07 -1.61 6.50
CA ARG A 96 9.31 -2.26 6.94
C ARG A 96 9.41 -2.23 8.47
N ALA A 97 9.83 -3.33 9.09
CA ALA A 97 9.71 -3.51 10.53
C ALA A 97 10.37 -2.40 11.36
N ASP A 98 11.54 -1.93 10.94
CA ASP A 98 12.31 -0.86 11.58
C ASP A 98 11.83 0.57 11.25
N TYR A 99 10.84 0.71 10.36
CA TYR A 99 10.13 1.96 10.06
C TYR A 99 8.70 2.00 10.62
N ARG A 100 8.25 0.97 11.33
CA ARG A 100 6.92 0.93 11.96
C ARG A 100 6.80 1.99 13.06
N GLN A 101 5.55 2.33 13.42
CA GLN A 101 5.21 3.34 14.43
C GLN A 101 5.66 4.78 14.11
N ARG A 102 6.10 5.06 12.87
CA ARG A 102 6.44 6.41 12.38
C ARG A 102 5.33 7.08 11.55
N GLY A 103 4.12 6.49 11.54
CA GLY A 103 2.96 6.99 10.80
C GLY A 103 2.98 6.82 9.28
N LEU A 104 3.98 6.13 8.71
CA LEU A 104 4.17 6.00 7.26
C LEU A 104 3.02 5.27 6.55
N ALA A 105 2.57 4.13 7.09
CA ALA A 105 1.42 3.39 6.56
C ALA A 105 0.18 4.27 6.43
N GLY A 106 -0.12 5.08 7.45
CA GLY A 106 -1.25 6.00 7.42
C GLY A 106 -1.08 7.11 6.37
N LYS A 107 0.15 7.60 6.16
CA LYS A 107 0.42 8.59 5.10
C LYS A 107 0.21 8.00 3.71
N VAL A 108 0.77 6.83 3.41
CA VAL A 108 0.60 6.20 2.09
C VAL A 108 -0.85 5.80 1.81
N ILE A 109 -1.59 5.30 2.81
CA ILE A 109 -3.03 5.02 2.70
C ILE A 109 -3.80 6.30 2.37
N ARG A 110 -3.56 7.41 3.09
CA ARG A 110 -4.26 8.68 2.82
C ARG A 110 -3.96 9.21 1.43
N THR A 111 -2.72 9.06 0.93
CA THR A 111 -2.38 9.39 -0.46
C THR A 111 -3.18 8.55 -1.45
N ALA A 112 -3.26 7.23 -1.25
CA ALA A 112 -4.05 6.35 -2.09
C ALA A 112 -5.54 6.70 -2.07
N VAL A 113 -6.10 6.97 -0.88
CA VAL A 113 -7.50 7.35 -0.69
C VAL A 113 -7.81 8.70 -1.34
N ALA A 114 -6.93 9.71 -1.20
CA ALA A 114 -7.06 10.98 -1.91
C ALA A 114 -7.06 10.78 -3.43
N SER A 115 -6.16 9.95 -3.95
CA SER A 115 -6.10 9.61 -5.38
C SER A 115 -7.35 8.88 -5.89
N ALA A 116 -8.04 8.12 -5.02
CA ALA A 116 -9.33 7.51 -5.33
C ALA A 116 -10.45 8.57 -5.42
N TRP A 117 -10.46 9.54 -4.50
CA TRP A 117 -11.42 10.65 -4.51
C TRP A 117 -11.26 11.55 -5.74
N GLU A 118 -10.03 11.83 -6.17
CA GLU A 118 -9.74 12.54 -7.42
C GLU A 118 -10.31 11.82 -8.64
N LYS A 119 -10.41 10.49 -8.59
CA LYS A 119 -11.03 9.64 -9.63
C LYS A 119 -12.53 9.46 -9.42
N ASN A 120 -13.14 10.27 -8.55
CA ASN A 120 -14.56 10.30 -8.25
C ASN A 120 -15.10 8.96 -7.69
N CYS A 121 -14.25 8.18 -7.00
CA CYS A 121 -14.70 6.98 -6.31
C CYS A 121 -15.71 7.35 -5.22
N TYR A 122 -16.81 6.61 -5.12
CA TYR A 122 -17.78 6.87 -4.04
C TYR A 122 -17.40 6.19 -2.72
N LYS A 123 -16.47 5.22 -2.75
CA LYS A 123 -15.91 4.54 -1.57
C LYS A 123 -14.53 3.95 -1.87
N ALA A 124 -13.77 3.70 -0.79
CA ALA A 124 -12.59 2.86 -0.78
C ALA A 124 -12.77 1.75 0.28
N MET A 125 -12.36 0.53 -0.03
CA MET A 125 -12.52 -0.64 0.84
C MET A 125 -11.19 -1.35 1.04
N LEU A 126 -11.01 -2.01 2.18
CA LEU A 126 -9.96 -3.01 2.37
C LEU A 126 -10.51 -4.23 3.09
N LEU A 127 -9.79 -5.34 2.98
CA LEU A 127 -9.96 -6.50 3.86
C LEU A 127 -8.63 -6.77 4.58
N THR A 128 -8.68 -7.05 5.87
CA THR A 128 -7.49 -7.50 6.63
C THR A 128 -7.78 -8.83 7.30
N GLY A 129 -6.82 -9.76 7.22
CA GLY A 129 -6.85 -11.02 7.97
C GLY A 129 -6.44 -10.85 9.44
N SER A 130 -5.94 -9.68 9.83
CA SER A 130 -5.52 -9.41 11.20
C SER A 130 -6.73 -9.32 12.13
N LYS A 131 -6.66 -10.06 13.24
CA LYS A 131 -7.59 -9.96 14.37
C LYS A 131 -7.03 -9.11 15.51
N ASP A 132 -5.81 -8.60 15.36
CA ASP A 132 -5.15 -7.77 16.38
C ASP A 132 -5.88 -6.42 16.51
N PRO A 133 -6.43 -6.07 17.70
CA PRO A 133 -7.09 -4.80 17.93
C PRO A 133 -6.24 -3.57 17.58
N ALA A 134 -4.91 -3.64 17.69
CA ALA A 134 -4.04 -2.53 17.31
C ALA A 134 -4.06 -2.28 15.81
N THR A 135 -4.07 -3.35 15.00
CA THR A 135 -4.22 -3.26 13.54
C THR A 135 -5.59 -2.70 13.15
N LEU A 136 -6.66 -3.14 13.81
CA LEU A 136 -8.02 -2.64 13.54
C LEU A 136 -8.15 -1.14 13.88
N ARG A 137 -7.62 -0.72 15.04
CA ARG A 137 -7.55 0.70 15.41
C ARG A 137 -6.71 1.52 14.45
N PHE A 138 -5.62 0.95 13.92
CA PHE A 138 -4.81 1.62 12.90
C PHE A 138 -5.63 1.95 11.65
N TYR A 139 -6.42 1.01 11.12
CA TYR A 139 -7.29 1.28 9.97
C TYR A 139 -8.40 2.28 10.31
N ALA A 140 -9.00 2.19 11.51
CA ALA A 140 -9.96 3.18 11.97
C ALA A 140 -9.37 4.60 12.00
N ASN A 141 -8.14 4.75 12.50
CA ASN A 141 -7.41 6.03 12.52
C ASN A 141 -7.01 6.53 11.11
N CYS A 142 -7.06 5.68 10.09
CA CYS A 142 -6.90 6.08 8.70
C CYS A 142 -8.22 6.56 8.04
N GLY A 143 -9.34 6.51 8.78
CA GLY A 143 -10.66 6.95 8.31
C GLY A 143 -11.57 5.81 7.84
N PHE A 144 -11.16 4.55 7.98
CA PHE A 144 -12.03 3.41 7.68
C PHE A 144 -13.03 3.16 8.80
N THR A 145 -14.24 2.71 8.45
CA THR A 145 -15.23 2.22 9.41
C THR A 145 -15.41 0.71 9.23
N GLN A 146 -15.39 -0.05 10.32
CA GLN A 146 -15.59 -1.49 10.30
C GLN A 146 -17.09 -1.85 10.37
N ASP A 147 -17.84 -1.49 9.34
CA ASP A 147 -19.29 -1.68 9.24
C ASP A 147 -19.71 -2.63 8.08
N LYS A 148 -18.74 -3.42 7.59
CA LYS A 148 -18.92 -4.44 6.53
C LYS A 148 -18.35 -5.78 7.00
N THR A 149 -18.96 -6.87 6.54
CA THR A 149 -18.50 -8.23 6.80
C THR A 149 -17.69 -8.73 5.60
N GLY A 150 -16.44 -9.12 5.83
CA GLY A 150 -15.57 -9.70 4.81
C GLY A 150 -15.77 -11.20 4.65
N PHE A 151 -15.75 -11.67 3.41
CA PHE A 151 -15.78 -13.10 3.06
C PHE A 151 -14.63 -13.41 2.10
N GLN A 152 -14.00 -14.57 2.26
CA GLN A 152 -12.95 -15.05 1.38
C GLN A 152 -13.14 -16.55 1.12
N ILE A 153 -12.90 -16.97 -0.12
CA ILE A 153 -12.68 -18.37 -0.50
C ILE A 153 -11.27 -18.46 -1.09
N ARG A 154 -10.51 -19.52 -0.74
CA ARG A 154 -9.17 -19.76 -1.27
C ARG A 154 -9.19 -21.06 -2.05
N ARG A 155 -8.55 -21.08 -3.22
CA ARG A 155 -8.28 -22.34 -3.92
C ARG A 155 -7.20 -23.07 -3.13
N HIS A 156 -7.51 -24.28 -2.66
CA HIS A 156 -6.49 -25.17 -2.13
C HIS A 156 -5.65 -25.67 -3.31
N ALA A 157 -4.33 -25.62 -3.16
CA ALA A 157 -3.39 -26.23 -4.10
C ALA A 157 -3.54 -27.75 -4.06
#